data_AF-A0A0F9Z2Z6-F1
#
_entry.id   AF-A0A0F9Z2Z6-F1
#
_cell.length_a   1.000
_cell.length_b   1.000
_cell.length_c   1.000
_cell.angle_alpha   90.00
_cell.angle_beta   90.00
_cell.angle_gamma   90.00
#
_symmetry.space_group_name_H-M   'P 1'
#
loop_
_entity.id
_entity.type
_entity.pdbx_description
1 polymer ?
#
loop_
_entity_poly.entity_id
_entity_poly.type
_entity_poly.pdbx_seq_one_letter_code
_entity_poly.pdbx_strand_id
1 'polypeptide(L)'
;MQTLVRNSLMRALIRSMSAVAIVMSLAACQLLSLNPGFEPDAGLEQRMLGDTGTVPPIDLLVVDQAMADYMDVHIDADLSGWDLVVRLQEVLFSPEFLNIQYDAAANLTAAETFAQGRANCLSLVNLYIAMARHQGLQAQYQTAQVRPQWDRRGEMLVLSEHINALGSLGGSNQYIVDFTPDVQLQQQSAKVITDQQALALYFNNIAVDHLVNERLEQALDWFQYALTADPELAIAWNNMGSAWNSAGDDELAEYSYMKAAWLDKNYPTAVNNLARFYSIRGNEAEAARYRRAVQRYNNRNPYYHYMLGNIAYNEQDYETAQEHYQRAIQRNRLEPDFYLALGLTYRELGQDEQFQEAADLAVALRELGDQTYRASQSRVRRVETRSVLRASSAGFSVRFIE
;
A
#
# COMPACT_ATOMS: atom_id res chain seq x y z
N MET A 1 -8.18 -67.45 17.45
CA MET A 1 -9.10 -66.64 16.60
C MET A 1 -9.81 -65.49 17.33
N GLN A 2 -9.67 -65.30 18.65
CA GLN A 2 -10.34 -64.21 19.38
C GLN A 2 -9.49 -62.94 19.61
N THR A 3 -8.16 -63.01 19.46
CA THR A 3 -7.25 -61.87 19.65
C THR A 3 -7.10 -60.98 18.42
N LEU A 4 -7.32 -61.52 17.21
CA LEU A 4 -7.19 -60.76 15.95
C LEU A 4 -8.42 -59.88 15.63
N VAL A 5 -9.61 -60.26 16.11
CA VAL A 5 -10.86 -59.50 15.88
C VAL A 5 -10.98 -58.28 16.81
N ARG A 6 -10.40 -58.35 18.02
CA ARG A 6 -10.44 -57.24 18.99
C ARG A 6 -9.55 -56.05 18.58
N ASN A 7 -8.47 -56.31 17.85
CA ASN A 7 -7.56 -55.27 17.35
C ASN A 7 -8.06 -54.56 16.08
N SER A 8 -8.95 -55.17 15.28
CA SER A 8 -9.53 -54.51 14.09
C SER A 8 -10.66 -53.55 14.46
N LEU A 9 -11.51 -53.91 15.42
CA LEU A 9 -12.59 -53.05 15.93
C LEU A 9 -12.05 -51.81 16.67
N MET A 10 -10.97 -51.96 17.44
CA MET A 10 -10.35 -50.84 18.17
C MET A 10 -9.62 -49.88 17.23
N ARG A 11 -9.02 -50.37 16.13
CA ARG A 11 -8.42 -49.52 15.08
C ARG A 11 -9.48 -48.81 14.22
N ALA A 12 -10.66 -49.41 14.02
CA ALA A 12 -11.78 -48.77 13.33
C ALA A 12 -12.40 -47.63 14.17
N LEU A 13 -12.57 -47.84 15.49
CA LEU A 13 -13.08 -46.83 16.43
C LEU A 13 -12.13 -45.64 16.61
N ILE A 14 -10.81 -45.88 16.61
CA ILE A 14 -9.81 -44.80 16.67
C ILE A 14 -9.79 -44.01 15.35
N ARG A 15 -9.91 -44.67 14.19
CA ARG A 15 -10.00 -43.98 12.89
C ARG A 15 -11.29 -43.14 12.74
N SER A 16 -12.42 -43.60 13.26
CA SER A 16 -13.65 -42.80 13.26
C SER A 16 -13.61 -41.62 14.25
N MET A 17 -12.96 -41.77 15.42
CA MET A 17 -12.78 -40.66 16.36
C MET A 17 -11.76 -39.62 15.85
N SER A 18 -10.70 -40.05 15.16
CA SER A 18 -9.77 -39.13 14.51
C SER A 18 -10.41 -38.40 13.32
N ALA A 19 -11.27 -39.06 12.53
CA ALA A 19 -11.99 -38.40 11.44
C ALA A 19 -13.01 -37.36 11.96
N VAL A 20 -13.71 -37.65 13.07
CA VAL A 20 -14.63 -36.68 13.69
C VAL A 20 -13.88 -35.52 14.37
N ALA A 21 -12.70 -35.76 14.95
CA ALA A 21 -11.85 -34.70 15.50
C ALA A 21 -11.17 -33.82 14.42
N ILE A 22 -10.88 -34.38 13.24
CA ILE A 22 -10.35 -33.62 12.10
C ILE A 22 -11.46 -32.81 11.41
N VAL A 23 -12.70 -33.28 11.40
CA VAL A 23 -13.85 -32.50 10.89
C VAL A 23 -14.25 -31.37 11.85
N MET A 24 -14.06 -31.54 13.18
CA MET A 24 -14.34 -30.47 14.16
C MET A 24 -13.23 -29.44 14.34
N SER A 25 -12.00 -29.71 13.89
CA SER A 25 -10.88 -28.73 13.92
C SER A 25 -10.74 -27.90 12.64
N LEU A 26 -11.52 -28.20 11.59
CA LEU A 26 -11.67 -27.35 10.39
C LEU A 26 -12.70 -26.21 10.57
N ALA A 27 -13.38 -26.13 11.71
CA ALA A 27 -14.43 -25.15 11.97
C ALA A 27 -13.95 -23.75 12.41
N ALA A 28 -12.63 -23.49 12.47
CA ALA A 28 -12.10 -22.19 12.93
C ALA A 28 -11.40 -21.36 11.83
N CYS A 29 -11.46 -21.79 10.56
CA CYS A 29 -11.20 -20.92 9.41
C CYS A 29 -12.53 -20.35 8.87
N GLN A 30 -13.42 -19.89 9.75
CA GLN A 30 -14.49 -19.01 9.30
C GLN A 30 -13.82 -17.71 8.86
N LEU A 31 -13.73 -17.48 7.54
CA LEU A 31 -13.59 -16.12 7.01
C LEU A 31 -14.61 -15.28 7.77
N LEU A 32 -14.17 -14.25 8.50
CA LEU A 32 -15.15 -13.27 8.96
C LEU A 32 -15.71 -12.66 7.70
N SER A 33 -16.98 -12.93 7.45
CA SER A 33 -17.71 -12.03 6.61
C SER A 33 -17.76 -10.71 7.39
N LEU A 34 -17.01 -9.71 6.93
CA LEU A 34 -17.02 -8.37 7.49
C LEU A 34 -18.46 -7.83 7.50
N ASN A 35 -19.17 -8.12 6.42
CA ASN A 35 -20.57 -7.77 6.18
C ASN A 35 -21.26 -8.91 5.40
N PRO A 36 -21.80 -9.94 6.09
CA PRO A 36 -22.60 -10.96 5.42
C PRO A 36 -23.92 -10.33 4.99
N GLY A 37 -23.98 -9.85 3.74
CA GLY A 37 -25.18 -9.26 3.13
C GLY A 37 -25.04 -7.82 2.66
N PHE A 38 -23.85 -7.21 2.70
CA PHE A 38 -23.65 -5.94 1.99
C PHE A 38 -23.66 -6.18 0.48
N GLU A 39 -24.57 -5.51 -0.20
CA GLU A 39 -24.65 -5.43 -1.65
C GLU A 39 -24.66 -3.95 -2.05
N PRO A 40 -23.94 -3.56 -3.12
CA PRO A 40 -24.02 -2.22 -3.65
C PRO A 40 -25.47 -1.79 -3.94
N ASP A 41 -25.84 -0.60 -3.48
CA ASP A 41 -27.15 0.01 -3.68
C ASP A 41 -27.05 1.12 -4.72
N ALA A 42 -27.54 0.86 -5.93
CA ALA A 42 -27.49 1.82 -7.03
C ALA A 42 -28.27 3.11 -6.74
N GLY A 43 -29.31 3.06 -5.90
CA GLY A 43 -30.07 4.24 -5.51
C GLY A 43 -29.30 5.14 -4.54
N LEU A 44 -28.59 4.55 -3.56
CA LEU A 44 -27.68 5.29 -2.69
C LEU A 44 -26.49 5.84 -3.47
N GLU A 45 -25.89 5.05 -4.36
CA GLU A 45 -24.79 5.53 -5.22
C GLU A 45 -25.24 6.68 -6.11
N GLN A 46 -26.44 6.60 -6.71
CA GLN A 46 -26.97 7.71 -7.50
C GLN A 46 -27.23 8.96 -6.66
N ARG A 47 -27.74 8.82 -5.42
CA ARG A 47 -27.91 9.97 -4.49
C ARG A 47 -26.58 10.64 -4.16
N MET A 48 -25.51 9.85 -4.00
CA MET A 48 -24.19 10.34 -3.61
C MET A 48 -23.41 10.94 -4.77
N LEU A 49 -23.48 10.29 -5.95
CA LEU A 49 -22.75 10.70 -7.16
C LEU A 49 -23.50 11.77 -7.96
N GLY A 50 -24.80 11.92 -7.71
CA GLY A 50 -25.66 12.86 -8.43
C GLY A 50 -25.72 12.58 -9.94
N ASP A 51 -26.18 13.59 -10.69
CA ASP A 51 -26.14 13.59 -12.15
C ASP A 51 -24.80 14.14 -12.68
N THR A 52 -23.71 14.04 -11.92
CA THR A 52 -22.38 14.56 -12.32
C THR A 52 -21.77 13.69 -13.42
N GLY A 53 -22.41 13.67 -14.60
CA GLY A 53 -22.02 12.86 -15.75
C GLY A 53 -20.77 13.35 -16.46
N THR A 54 -20.23 14.53 -16.09
CA THR A 54 -19.03 15.09 -16.71
C THR A 54 -18.00 15.48 -15.67
N VAL A 55 -16.96 14.66 -15.58
CA VAL A 55 -15.70 14.98 -14.92
C VAL A 55 -15.13 16.29 -15.51
N PRO A 56 -14.60 17.22 -14.70
CA PRO A 56 -13.94 18.42 -15.21
C PRO A 56 -12.84 18.05 -16.22
N PRO A 57 -12.68 18.79 -17.33
CA PRO A 57 -11.72 18.46 -18.38
C PRO A 57 -10.29 18.83 -17.97
N ILE A 58 -9.75 18.12 -16.97
CA ILE A 58 -8.40 18.30 -16.44
C ILE A 58 -7.49 17.26 -17.10
N ASP A 59 -6.45 17.74 -17.78
CA ASP A 59 -5.38 16.92 -18.31
C ASP A 59 -4.18 16.96 -17.35
N LEU A 60 -3.94 15.85 -16.65
CA LEU A 60 -2.83 15.74 -15.71
C LEU A 60 -1.46 15.79 -16.39
N LEU A 61 -1.38 15.41 -17.67
CA LEU A 61 -0.14 15.12 -18.38
C LEU A 61 0.14 16.11 -19.50
N VAL A 62 -0.58 17.23 -19.54
CA VAL A 62 -0.35 18.28 -20.53
C VAL A 62 1.09 18.78 -20.46
N VAL A 63 1.75 18.83 -21.62
CA VAL A 63 3.05 19.46 -21.81
C VAL A 63 2.81 20.78 -22.53
N ASP A 64 2.95 21.88 -21.81
CA ASP A 64 2.81 23.21 -22.40
C ASP A 64 4.08 23.62 -23.16
N GLN A 65 4.03 24.78 -23.82
CA GLN A 65 5.15 25.26 -24.61
C GLN A 65 6.40 25.52 -23.75
N ALA A 66 6.24 26.01 -22.51
CA ALA A 66 7.38 26.31 -21.65
C ALA A 66 8.11 25.03 -21.24
N MET A 67 7.37 23.95 -20.98
CA MET A 67 7.94 22.62 -20.73
C MET A 67 8.67 22.07 -21.96
N ALA A 68 8.07 22.19 -23.15
CA ALA A 68 8.69 21.75 -24.40
C ALA A 68 10.00 22.49 -24.67
N ASP A 69 9.98 23.83 -24.60
CA ASP A 69 11.17 24.67 -24.79
C ASP A 69 12.26 24.35 -23.77
N TYR A 70 11.89 24.11 -22.51
CA TYR A 70 12.82 23.71 -21.47
C TYR A 70 13.49 22.37 -21.77
N MET A 71 12.72 21.39 -22.23
CA MET A 71 13.24 20.08 -22.62
C MET A 71 14.16 20.17 -23.84
N ASP A 72 13.84 20.98 -24.84
CA ASP A 72 14.67 21.19 -26.03
C ASP A 72 16.04 21.81 -25.69
N VAL A 73 16.10 22.65 -24.66
CA VAL A 73 17.35 23.28 -24.21
C VAL A 73 18.19 22.35 -23.33
N HIS A 74 17.55 21.50 -22.54
CA HIS A 74 18.22 20.75 -21.47
C HIS A 74 18.34 19.25 -21.72
N ILE A 75 17.73 18.69 -22.76
CA ILE A 75 17.79 17.27 -23.09
C ILE A 75 18.23 17.12 -24.54
N ASP A 76 19.39 16.50 -24.75
CA ASP A 76 19.90 16.26 -26.09
C ASP A 76 18.94 15.33 -26.87
N ALA A 77 18.66 15.69 -28.14
CA ALA A 77 17.65 15.03 -28.96
C ALA A 77 17.95 13.55 -29.30
N ASP A 78 19.21 13.11 -29.15
CA ASP A 78 19.64 11.73 -29.37
C ASP A 78 19.67 10.87 -28.09
N LEU A 79 19.43 11.48 -26.92
CA LEU A 79 19.32 10.73 -25.66
C LEU A 79 18.14 9.77 -25.71
N SER A 80 18.37 8.54 -25.28
CA SER A 80 17.34 7.51 -25.23
C SER A 80 17.61 6.49 -24.13
N GLY A 81 16.62 5.62 -23.89
CA GLY A 81 16.78 4.51 -22.95
C GLY A 81 17.10 4.98 -21.52
N TRP A 82 18.08 4.33 -20.88
CA TRP A 82 18.45 4.63 -19.49
C TRP A 82 19.09 6.01 -19.33
N ASP A 83 19.86 6.48 -20.31
CA ASP A 83 20.55 7.77 -20.22
C ASP A 83 19.54 8.93 -20.22
N LEU A 84 18.46 8.80 -21.00
CA LEU A 84 17.34 9.75 -20.96
C LEU A 84 16.61 9.72 -19.60
N VAL A 85 16.41 8.54 -19.01
CA VAL A 85 15.80 8.43 -17.67
C VAL A 85 16.65 9.15 -16.62
N VAL A 86 17.97 8.97 -16.65
CA VAL A 86 18.92 9.63 -15.74
C VAL A 86 18.90 11.14 -15.98
N ARG A 87 18.92 11.59 -17.23
CA ARG A 87 18.87 13.02 -17.57
C ARG A 87 17.58 13.68 -17.09
N LEU A 88 16.44 13.02 -17.26
CA LEU A 88 15.15 13.50 -16.74
C LEU A 88 15.19 13.66 -15.21
N GLN A 89 15.81 12.73 -14.50
CA GLN A 89 15.99 12.86 -13.04
C GLN A 89 16.82 14.09 -12.68
N GLU A 90 17.91 14.33 -13.41
CA GLU A 90 18.81 15.45 -13.15
C GLU A 90 18.10 16.79 -13.37
N VAL A 91 17.44 16.98 -14.52
CA VAL A 91 16.76 18.24 -14.85
C VAL A 91 15.58 18.55 -13.92
N LEU A 92 14.96 17.52 -13.34
CA LEU A 92 13.87 17.71 -12.38
C LEU A 92 14.36 18.10 -10.97
N PHE A 93 15.50 17.57 -10.51
CA PHE A 93 15.83 17.60 -9.07
C PHE A 93 17.15 18.22 -8.69
N SER A 94 18.09 18.40 -9.63
CA SER A 94 19.35 19.02 -9.25
C SER A 94 19.15 20.52 -9.00
N PRO A 95 19.89 21.12 -8.04
CA PRO A 95 19.85 22.56 -7.75
C PRO A 95 20.18 23.45 -8.95
N GLU A 96 20.88 22.91 -9.95
CA GLU A 96 21.26 23.59 -11.20
C GLU A 96 20.11 23.67 -12.22
N PHE A 97 19.02 22.94 -11.99
CA PHE A 97 17.87 22.83 -12.90
C PHE A 97 16.55 23.22 -12.19
N LEU A 98 15.46 22.48 -12.41
CA LEU A 98 14.15 22.82 -11.83
C LEU A 98 14.10 22.72 -10.32
N ASN A 99 14.94 21.84 -9.73
CA ASN A 99 15.03 21.63 -8.28
C ASN A 99 13.66 21.51 -7.61
N ILE A 100 12.78 20.65 -8.14
CA ILE A 100 11.40 20.53 -7.65
C ILE A 100 11.39 20.15 -6.16
N GLN A 101 10.69 20.96 -5.37
CA GLN A 101 10.57 20.81 -3.93
C GLN A 101 9.34 19.99 -3.54
N TYR A 102 9.47 19.18 -2.50
CA TYR A 102 8.31 18.43 -1.97
C TYR A 102 7.38 19.36 -1.19
N ASP A 103 6.09 19.31 -1.51
CA ASP A 103 5.02 20.00 -0.80
C ASP A 103 3.78 19.10 -0.79
N ALA A 104 3.38 18.64 0.39
CA ALA A 104 2.25 17.73 0.56
C ALA A 104 0.91 18.32 0.07
N ALA A 105 0.76 19.65 0.08
CA ALA A 105 -0.45 20.35 -0.34
C ALA A 105 -0.50 20.64 -1.85
N ALA A 106 0.55 20.31 -2.60
CA ALA A 106 0.64 20.60 -4.03
C ALA A 106 -0.10 19.54 -4.87
N ASN A 107 -1.44 19.64 -4.96
CA ASN A 107 -2.28 18.86 -5.88
C ASN A 107 -2.30 19.49 -7.28
N LEU A 108 -1.29 19.20 -8.10
CA LEU A 108 -0.98 19.91 -9.34
C LEU A 108 -0.91 18.95 -10.55
N THR A 109 -1.28 19.48 -11.71
CA THR A 109 -0.99 18.89 -13.03
C THR A 109 0.52 18.95 -13.34
N ALA A 110 0.96 18.30 -14.42
CA ALA A 110 2.34 18.38 -14.89
C ALA A 110 2.80 19.83 -15.15
N ALA A 111 2.04 20.59 -15.94
CA ALA A 111 2.36 21.98 -16.26
C ALA A 111 2.39 22.90 -15.03
N GLU A 112 1.44 22.76 -14.12
CA GLU A 112 1.44 23.53 -12.87
C GLU A 112 2.61 23.17 -11.96
N THR A 113 2.97 21.89 -11.90
CA THR A 113 4.13 21.42 -11.14
C THR A 113 5.43 22.02 -11.69
N PHE A 114 5.59 22.00 -13.02
CA PHE A 114 6.71 22.62 -13.71
C PHE A 114 6.81 24.12 -13.40
N ALA A 115 5.70 24.84 -13.53
CA ALA A 115 5.66 26.29 -13.33
C ALA A 115 5.91 26.71 -11.87
N GLN A 116 5.45 25.91 -10.90
CA GLN A 116 5.51 26.27 -9.47
C GLN A 116 6.74 25.72 -8.75
N GLY A 117 7.46 24.76 -9.33
CA GLY A 117 8.67 24.20 -8.71
C GLY A 117 8.41 23.41 -7.42
N ARG A 118 7.16 23.03 -7.14
CA ARG A 118 6.74 22.31 -5.93
C ARG A 118 5.74 21.21 -6.26
N ALA A 119 5.72 20.13 -5.48
CA ALA A 119 4.93 18.96 -5.81
C ALA A 119 4.73 17.99 -4.63
N ASN A 120 3.57 17.34 -4.55
CA ASN A 120 3.42 16.10 -3.79
C ASN A 120 3.79 14.88 -4.67
N CYS A 121 3.63 13.65 -4.14
CA CYS A 121 4.00 12.44 -4.87
C CYS A 121 3.28 12.31 -6.23
N LEU A 122 1.97 12.54 -6.28
CA LEU A 122 1.20 12.42 -7.52
C LEU A 122 1.59 13.49 -8.54
N SER A 123 1.75 14.73 -8.09
CA SER A 123 2.15 15.86 -8.94
C SER A 123 3.54 15.67 -9.55
N LEU A 124 4.49 15.12 -8.79
CA LEU A 124 5.80 14.74 -9.32
C LEU A 124 5.69 13.64 -10.39
N VAL A 125 4.87 12.62 -10.13
CA VAL A 125 4.65 11.54 -11.11
C VAL A 125 3.96 12.07 -12.37
N ASN A 126 3.01 13.00 -12.25
CA ASN A 126 2.38 13.68 -13.39
C ASN A 126 3.44 14.37 -14.25
N LEU A 127 4.26 15.23 -13.66
CA LEU A 127 5.33 15.94 -14.36
C LEU A 127 6.32 14.98 -15.03
N TYR A 128 6.79 13.97 -14.29
CA TYR A 128 7.73 13.00 -14.83
C TYR A 128 7.16 12.22 -16.01
N ILE A 129 5.94 11.68 -15.88
CA ILE A 129 5.30 10.90 -16.95
C ILE A 129 5.05 11.77 -18.18
N ALA A 130 4.62 13.02 -18.00
CA ALA A 130 4.40 13.96 -19.10
C ALA A 130 5.69 14.20 -19.90
N MET A 131 6.78 14.57 -19.21
CA MET A 131 8.09 14.79 -19.85
C MET A 131 8.65 13.51 -20.48
N ALA A 132 8.57 12.38 -19.76
CA ALA A 132 9.08 11.10 -20.24
C ALA A 132 8.36 10.66 -21.53
N ARG A 133 7.03 10.72 -21.56
CA ARG A 133 6.24 10.36 -22.74
C ARG A 133 6.47 11.33 -23.90
N HIS A 134 6.61 12.63 -23.61
CA HIS A 134 6.96 13.63 -24.63
C HIS A 134 8.31 13.33 -25.29
N GLN A 135 9.28 12.87 -24.51
CA GLN A 135 10.61 12.45 -25.00
C GLN A 135 10.66 11.01 -25.52
N GLY A 136 9.51 10.35 -25.69
CA GLY A 136 9.42 9.03 -26.32
C GLY A 136 9.70 7.83 -25.39
N LEU A 137 9.81 8.04 -24.07
CA LEU A 137 9.89 6.94 -23.11
C LEU A 137 8.50 6.34 -22.81
N GLN A 138 8.47 5.04 -22.55
CA GLN A 138 7.29 4.40 -21.96
C GLN A 138 7.29 4.67 -20.45
N ALA A 139 6.28 5.37 -19.96
CA ALA A 139 6.07 5.62 -18.53
C ALA A 139 4.58 5.52 -18.17
N GLN A 140 4.28 4.90 -17.04
CA GLN A 140 2.94 4.61 -16.54
C GLN A 140 2.89 4.82 -15.03
N TYR A 141 1.71 5.12 -14.52
CA TYR A 141 1.48 5.21 -13.09
C TYR A 141 1.50 3.82 -12.45
N GLN A 142 2.09 3.72 -11.28
CA GLN A 142 2.03 2.54 -10.44
C GLN A 142 1.76 2.97 -9.00
N THR A 143 0.71 2.43 -8.40
CA THR A 143 0.48 2.54 -6.96
C THR A 143 1.23 1.43 -6.24
N ALA A 144 1.72 1.76 -5.05
CA ALA A 144 2.40 0.83 -4.16
C ALA A 144 1.81 0.96 -2.76
N GLN A 145 1.47 -0.18 -2.16
CA GLN A 145 1.11 -0.17 -0.75
C GLN A 145 2.37 0.06 0.09
N VAL A 146 2.41 1.18 0.80
CA VAL A 146 3.46 1.49 1.77
C VAL A 146 3.00 1.13 3.17
N ARG A 147 3.97 0.92 4.08
CA ARG A 147 3.68 0.65 5.50
C ARG A 147 2.70 1.74 5.99
N PRO A 148 1.54 1.39 6.56
CA PRO A 148 0.71 2.39 7.22
C PRO A 148 1.52 2.97 8.38
N GLN A 149 1.94 4.23 8.24
CA GLN A 149 2.46 5.00 9.36
C GLN A 149 1.24 5.50 10.14
N TRP A 150 1.07 4.98 11.35
CA TRP A 150 0.02 5.43 12.25
C TRP A 150 0.39 6.83 12.77
N ASP A 151 0.00 7.89 12.06
CA ASP A 151 0.12 9.24 12.60
C ASP A 151 -1.15 9.56 13.41
N ARG A 152 -1.02 9.72 14.73
CA ARG A 152 -2.09 10.19 15.60
C ARG A 152 -2.22 11.71 15.44
N ARG A 153 -2.75 12.16 14.31
CA ARG A 153 -3.14 13.57 14.12
C ARG A 153 -4.65 13.69 14.09
N GLY A 154 -5.24 13.97 15.26
CA GLY A 154 -6.67 14.24 15.37
C GLY A 154 -7.54 13.05 14.94
N GLU A 155 -8.83 13.27 14.83
CA GLU A 155 -9.86 12.24 14.64
C GLU A 155 -9.84 11.52 13.27
N MET A 156 -8.82 11.75 12.43
CA MET A 156 -8.72 11.28 11.06
C MET A 156 -7.42 10.48 10.85
N LEU A 157 -7.54 9.22 10.43
CA LEU A 157 -6.40 8.40 10.01
C LEU A 157 -6.23 8.55 8.49
N VAL A 158 -5.24 9.33 8.05
CA VAL A 158 -4.94 9.51 6.63
C VAL A 158 -3.96 8.43 6.20
N LEU A 159 -4.41 7.48 5.37
CA LEU A 159 -3.51 6.56 4.68
C LEU A 159 -2.96 7.25 3.43
N SER A 160 -1.64 7.40 3.34
CA SER A 160 -1.00 7.78 2.09
C SER A 160 -0.82 6.53 1.23
N GLU A 161 -1.60 6.40 0.14
CA GLU A 161 -1.22 5.49 -0.94
C GLU A 161 -0.01 6.09 -1.64
N HIS A 162 1.06 5.30 -1.81
CA HIS A 162 2.25 5.76 -2.52
C HIS A 162 2.09 5.55 -4.01
N ILE A 163 2.58 6.50 -4.79
CA ILE A 163 2.53 6.44 -6.24
C ILE A 163 3.90 6.75 -6.82
N ASN A 164 4.27 5.98 -7.83
CA ASN A 164 5.53 6.11 -8.55
C ASN A 164 5.29 5.99 -10.06
N ALA A 165 6.31 6.29 -10.87
CA ALA A 165 6.29 6.04 -12.29
C ALA A 165 7.03 4.73 -12.61
N LEU A 166 6.38 3.82 -13.33
CA LEU A 166 6.99 2.63 -13.90
C LEU A 166 7.18 2.83 -15.39
N GLY A 167 8.38 2.58 -15.90
CA GLY A 167 8.66 2.59 -17.33
C GLY A 167 9.38 1.35 -17.84
N SER A 168 9.43 1.22 -19.17
CA SER A 168 10.02 0.08 -19.87
C SER A 168 11.12 0.56 -20.82
N LEU A 169 12.26 -0.11 -20.80
CA LEU A 169 13.39 0.09 -21.71
C LEU A 169 13.47 -1.01 -22.78
N GLY A 170 12.41 -1.83 -22.90
CA GLY A 170 12.37 -2.99 -23.79
C GLY A 170 12.83 -4.31 -23.12
N GLY A 171 12.30 -5.42 -23.63
CA GLY A 171 12.54 -6.75 -23.07
C GLY A 171 12.04 -6.86 -21.62
N SER A 172 12.89 -7.36 -20.73
CA SER A 172 12.61 -7.46 -19.28
C SER A 172 13.18 -6.29 -18.46
N ASN A 173 13.63 -5.22 -19.12
CA ASN A 173 14.25 -4.07 -18.45
C ASN A 173 13.19 -3.00 -18.19
N GLN A 174 12.88 -2.78 -16.92
CA GLN A 174 12.01 -1.73 -16.45
C GLN A 174 12.78 -0.72 -15.62
N TYR A 175 12.18 0.43 -15.37
CA TYR A 175 12.67 1.40 -14.41
C TYR A 175 11.52 1.91 -13.54
N ILE A 176 11.80 2.22 -12.28
CA ILE A 176 10.85 2.83 -11.36
C ILE A 176 11.43 4.16 -10.93
N VAL A 177 10.70 5.24 -11.16
CA VAL A 177 11.02 6.56 -10.64
C VAL A 177 10.15 6.82 -9.42
N ASP A 178 10.81 6.95 -8.28
CA ASP A 178 10.19 7.07 -6.97
C ASP A 178 10.84 8.23 -6.21
N PHE A 179 10.00 9.21 -5.90
CA PHE A 179 10.45 10.51 -5.44
C PHE A 179 10.60 10.62 -3.92
N THR A 180 10.14 9.60 -3.19
CA THR A 180 10.39 9.44 -1.74
C THR A 180 11.19 8.16 -1.52
N PRO A 181 12.52 8.16 -1.78
CA PRO A 181 13.36 6.97 -1.66
C PRO A 181 13.48 6.46 -0.21
N ASP A 182 13.12 7.27 0.78
CA ASP A 182 13.11 6.91 2.21
C ASP A 182 11.99 5.91 2.58
N VAL A 183 11.09 5.60 1.64
CA VAL A 183 10.22 4.44 1.75
C VAL A 183 11.08 3.20 1.50
N GLN A 184 11.85 2.82 2.52
CA GLN A 184 12.60 1.57 2.55
C GLN A 184 11.66 0.43 2.18
N LEU A 185 11.99 -0.20 1.04
CA LEU A 185 11.66 -1.55 0.63
C LEU A 185 10.41 -2.10 1.30
N GLN A 186 9.24 -1.97 0.65
CA GLN A 186 8.13 -2.91 0.78
C GLN A 186 6.99 -2.54 -0.13
N GLN A 187 7.05 -3.05 -1.36
CA GLN A 187 5.85 -3.19 -2.16
C GLN A 187 5.32 -4.60 -1.91
N GLN A 188 4.45 -4.77 -0.90
CA GLN A 188 3.73 -6.05 -0.75
C GLN A 188 2.79 -6.30 -1.94
N SER A 189 2.33 -5.21 -2.57
CA SER A 189 1.65 -5.21 -3.86
C SER A 189 1.90 -3.88 -4.56
N ALA A 190 2.18 -3.95 -5.85
CA ALA A 190 2.22 -2.78 -6.74
C ALA A 190 1.28 -3.03 -7.90
N LYS A 191 0.49 -2.02 -8.28
CA LYS A 191 -0.51 -2.10 -9.33
C LYS A 191 -0.26 -0.98 -10.33
N VAL A 192 -0.08 -1.35 -11.60
CA VAL A 192 -0.11 -0.36 -12.69
C VAL A 192 -1.55 0.14 -12.82
N ILE A 193 -1.70 1.46 -12.87
CA ILE A 193 -3.00 2.12 -13.02
C ILE A 193 -3.03 2.94 -14.31
N THR A 194 -4.23 3.18 -14.83
CA THR A 194 -4.44 4.02 -16.02
C THR A 194 -4.36 5.50 -15.67
N ASP A 195 -4.19 6.36 -16.67
CA ASP A 195 -4.20 7.82 -16.48
C ASP A 195 -5.55 8.31 -15.92
N GLN A 196 -6.66 7.67 -16.28
CA GLN A 196 -7.99 7.96 -15.72
C GLN A 196 -8.08 7.61 -14.22
N GLN A 197 -7.45 6.52 -13.79
CA GLN A 197 -7.37 6.18 -12.37
C GLN A 197 -6.45 7.14 -11.59
N ALA A 198 -5.37 7.61 -12.21
CA ALA A 198 -4.54 8.67 -11.64
C ALA A 198 -5.32 9.99 -11.52
N LEU A 199 -6.20 10.30 -12.48
CA LEU A 199 -7.12 11.43 -12.41
C LEU A 199 -8.12 11.30 -11.26
N ALA A 200 -8.66 10.10 -11.01
CA ALA A 200 -9.52 9.84 -9.85
C ALA A 200 -8.78 10.07 -8.52
N LEU A 201 -7.52 9.62 -8.41
CA LEU A 201 -6.66 9.90 -7.24
C LEU A 201 -6.39 11.39 -7.06
N TYR A 202 -6.17 12.12 -8.16
CA TYR A 202 -6.00 13.57 -8.14
C TYR A 202 -7.22 14.28 -7.55
N PHE A 203 -8.43 13.94 -8.01
CA PHE A 203 -9.67 14.50 -7.45
C PHE A 203 -9.89 14.11 -6.00
N ASN A 204 -9.58 12.88 -5.62
CA ASN A 204 -9.63 12.44 -4.23
C ASN A 204 -8.72 13.31 -3.34
N ASN A 205 -7.51 13.64 -3.78
CA ASN A 205 -6.60 14.47 -2.99
C ASN A 205 -7.10 15.91 -2.84
N ILE A 206 -7.71 16.48 -3.88
CA ILE A 206 -8.36 17.79 -3.80
C ILE A 206 -9.55 17.74 -2.84
N ALA A 207 -10.38 16.70 -2.92
CA ALA A 207 -11.52 16.50 -2.03
C ALA A 207 -11.09 16.43 -0.56
N VAL A 208 -10.01 15.68 -0.27
CA VAL A 208 -9.43 15.59 1.07
C VAL A 208 -8.91 16.95 1.55
N ASP A 209 -8.25 17.74 0.70
CA ASP A 209 -7.81 19.10 1.05
C ASP A 209 -9.01 19.99 1.43
N HIS A 210 -10.08 19.96 0.65
CA HIS A 210 -11.31 20.67 1.00
C HIS A 210 -11.91 20.17 2.33
N LEU A 211 -11.95 18.86 2.55
CA LEU A 211 -12.49 18.28 3.78
C LEU A 211 -11.70 18.71 5.02
N VAL A 212 -10.37 18.68 4.94
CA VAL A 212 -9.46 19.11 6.02
C VAL A 212 -9.62 20.61 6.33
N ASN A 213 -9.93 21.42 5.31
CA ASN A 213 -10.21 22.84 5.46
C ASN A 213 -11.69 23.14 5.80
N GLU A 214 -12.46 22.15 6.27
CA GLU A 214 -13.87 22.26 6.67
C GLU A 214 -14.82 22.74 5.56
N ARG A 215 -14.40 22.61 4.29
CA ARG A 215 -15.17 22.96 3.09
C ARG A 215 -15.94 21.74 2.59
N LEU A 216 -16.93 21.32 3.37
CA LEU A 216 -17.61 20.03 3.20
C LEU A 216 -18.33 19.87 1.86
N GLU A 217 -19.03 20.90 1.40
CA GLU A 217 -19.76 20.87 0.12
C GLU A 217 -18.79 20.65 -1.04
N GLN A 218 -17.71 21.42 -1.10
CA GLN A 218 -16.68 21.27 -2.13
C GLN A 218 -15.98 19.91 -2.04
N ALA A 219 -15.73 19.41 -0.83
CA ALA A 219 -15.14 18.08 -0.67
C ALA A 219 -16.04 16.99 -1.29
N LEU A 220 -17.34 17.05 -1.03
CA LEU A 220 -18.31 16.11 -1.60
C LEU A 220 -18.36 16.21 -3.13
N ASP A 221 -18.33 17.41 -3.71
CA ASP A 221 -18.28 17.58 -5.18
C ASP A 221 -17.03 16.93 -5.78
N TRP A 222 -15.86 17.12 -5.16
CA TRP A 222 -14.62 16.51 -5.66
C TRP A 222 -14.57 14.99 -5.45
N PHE A 223 -15.16 14.46 -4.38
CA PHE A 223 -15.33 13.01 -4.23
C PHE A 223 -16.24 12.43 -5.31
N GLN A 224 -17.30 13.14 -5.70
CA GLN A 224 -18.14 12.74 -6.83
C GLN A 224 -17.31 12.66 -8.12
N TYR A 225 -16.50 13.67 -8.44
CA TYR A 225 -15.62 13.61 -9.62
C TYR A 225 -14.61 12.46 -9.56
N ALA A 226 -14.04 12.18 -8.39
CA ALA A 226 -13.13 11.04 -8.20
C ALA A 226 -13.84 9.71 -8.52
N LEU A 227 -15.05 9.53 -8.00
CA LEU A 227 -15.83 8.29 -8.15
C LEU A 227 -16.52 8.17 -9.52
N THR A 228 -16.78 9.28 -10.22
CA THR A 228 -17.18 9.25 -11.63
C THR A 228 -15.99 8.84 -12.52
N ALA A 229 -14.77 9.27 -12.18
CA ALA A 229 -13.56 8.88 -12.91
C ALA A 229 -13.15 7.42 -12.65
N ASP A 230 -13.25 6.95 -11.39
CA ASP A 230 -13.03 5.55 -11.00
C ASP A 230 -14.06 5.12 -9.92
N PRO A 231 -15.17 4.47 -10.31
CA PRO A 231 -16.21 4.00 -9.37
C PRO A 231 -15.73 2.94 -8.38
N GLU A 232 -14.60 2.28 -8.64
CA GLU A 232 -14.03 1.23 -7.80
C GLU A 232 -12.91 1.75 -6.87
N LEU A 233 -12.71 3.07 -6.81
CA LEU A 233 -11.67 3.68 -5.98
C LEU A 233 -12.03 3.62 -4.48
N ALA A 234 -11.62 2.54 -3.81
CA ALA A 234 -11.94 2.26 -2.41
C ALA A 234 -11.55 3.39 -1.45
N ILE A 235 -10.40 4.05 -1.66
CA ILE A 235 -9.96 5.20 -0.85
C ILE A 235 -10.90 6.39 -0.96
N ALA A 236 -11.43 6.68 -2.15
CA ALA A 236 -12.39 7.77 -2.36
C ALA A 236 -13.73 7.48 -1.67
N TRP A 237 -14.24 6.24 -1.75
CA TRP A 237 -15.41 5.82 -0.97
C TRP A 237 -15.18 6.01 0.54
N ASN A 238 -14.03 5.59 1.07
CA ASN A 238 -13.73 5.77 2.49
C ASN A 238 -13.66 7.25 2.92
N ASN A 239 -13.04 8.09 2.09
CA ASN A 239 -12.91 9.51 2.38
C ASN A 239 -14.25 10.23 2.27
N MET A 240 -15.07 9.89 1.27
CA MET A 240 -16.44 10.36 1.13
C MET A 240 -17.31 9.95 2.33
N GLY A 241 -17.12 8.72 2.86
CA GLY A 241 -17.77 8.30 4.10
C GLY A 241 -17.40 9.16 5.31
N SER A 242 -16.16 9.66 5.35
CA SER A 242 -15.73 10.61 6.38
C SER A 242 -16.35 11.98 6.20
N ALA A 243 -16.51 12.45 4.97
CA ALA A 243 -17.26 13.67 4.67
C ALA A 243 -18.74 13.54 5.12
N TRP A 244 -19.43 12.45 4.76
CA TRP A 244 -20.81 12.23 5.19
C TRP A 244 -20.97 12.09 6.70
N ASN A 245 -20.01 11.46 7.37
CA ASN A 245 -19.97 11.37 8.83
C ASN A 245 -19.85 12.77 9.46
N SER A 246 -18.98 13.64 8.91
CA SER A 246 -18.90 15.05 9.31
C SER A 246 -20.17 15.84 8.99
N ALA A 247 -20.90 15.49 7.91
CA ALA A 247 -22.18 16.08 7.56
C ALA A 247 -23.33 15.63 8.48
N GLY A 248 -23.15 14.55 9.23
CA GLY A 248 -24.19 13.93 10.06
C GLY A 248 -25.16 13.03 9.28
N ASP A 249 -24.85 12.67 8.03
CA ASP A 249 -25.63 11.69 7.26
C ASP A 249 -25.09 10.28 7.53
N ASP A 250 -25.64 9.65 8.56
CA ASP A 250 -25.21 8.32 9.03
C ASP A 250 -25.42 7.22 7.98
N GLU A 251 -26.50 7.29 7.18
CA GLU A 251 -26.82 6.30 6.15
C GLU A 251 -25.74 6.31 5.05
N LEU A 252 -25.43 7.49 4.52
CA LEU A 252 -24.44 7.63 3.46
C LEU A 252 -23.02 7.39 3.98
N ALA A 253 -22.71 7.77 5.22
CA ALA A 253 -21.43 7.49 5.84
C ALA A 253 -21.16 5.99 6.00
N GLU A 254 -22.12 5.26 6.59
CA GLU A 254 -22.03 3.82 6.77
C GLU A 254 -21.89 3.10 5.42
N TYR A 255 -22.76 3.44 4.46
CA TYR A 255 -22.72 2.87 3.11
C TYR A 255 -21.34 3.06 2.46
N SER A 256 -20.80 4.28 2.49
CA SER A 256 -19.50 4.62 1.92
C SER A 256 -18.36 3.78 2.50
N TYR A 257 -18.31 3.66 3.82
CA TYR A 257 -17.27 2.86 4.46
C TYR A 257 -17.44 1.35 4.17
N MET A 258 -18.67 0.86 4.12
CA MET A 258 -18.96 -0.53 3.75
C MET A 258 -18.58 -0.82 2.29
N LYS A 259 -18.88 0.11 1.37
CA LYS A 259 -18.50 0.02 -0.06
C LYS A 259 -16.98 -0.01 -0.21
N ALA A 260 -16.26 0.85 0.49
CA ALA A 260 -14.79 0.83 0.51
C ALA A 260 -14.22 -0.51 0.98
N ALA A 261 -14.73 -1.05 2.09
CA ALA A 261 -14.32 -2.35 2.62
C ALA A 261 -14.74 -3.54 1.75
N TRP A 262 -15.79 -3.39 0.94
CA TRP A 262 -16.24 -4.38 -0.04
C TRP A 262 -15.34 -4.40 -1.28
N LEU A 263 -14.97 -3.22 -1.79
CA LEU A 263 -14.07 -3.03 -2.94
C LEU A 263 -12.66 -3.54 -2.63
N ASP A 264 -12.11 -3.19 -1.47
CA ASP A 264 -10.81 -3.68 -1.02
C ASP A 264 -10.90 -4.34 0.36
N LYS A 265 -10.92 -5.69 0.34
CA LYS A 265 -10.97 -6.55 1.53
C LYS A 265 -9.72 -6.46 2.40
N ASN A 266 -8.63 -5.89 1.87
CA ASN A 266 -7.37 -5.66 2.56
C ASN A 266 -7.15 -4.18 2.88
N TYR A 267 -8.23 -3.39 2.94
CA TYR A 267 -8.17 -1.97 3.30
C TYR A 267 -8.56 -1.75 4.79
N PRO A 268 -7.61 -1.86 5.74
CA PRO A 268 -7.91 -1.78 7.17
C PRO A 268 -8.46 -0.42 7.58
N THR A 269 -8.18 0.64 6.82
CA THR A 269 -8.66 2.01 7.11
C THR A 269 -10.17 2.09 7.09
N ALA A 270 -10.83 1.55 6.05
CA ALA A 270 -12.30 1.53 5.97
C ALA A 270 -12.93 0.72 7.11
N VAL A 271 -12.33 -0.42 7.46
CA VAL A 271 -12.79 -1.28 8.57
C VAL A 271 -12.61 -0.59 9.92
N ASN A 272 -11.51 0.16 10.10
CA ASN A 272 -11.28 0.95 11.31
C ASN A 272 -12.26 2.13 11.42
N ASN A 273 -12.57 2.79 10.30
CA ASN A 273 -13.57 3.84 10.24
C ASN A 273 -14.97 3.30 10.56
N LEU A 274 -15.35 2.10 10.11
CA LEU A 274 -16.57 1.42 10.56
C LEU A 274 -16.55 1.16 12.07
N ALA A 275 -15.44 0.63 12.61
CA ALA A 275 -15.31 0.40 14.04
C ALA A 275 -15.51 1.69 14.86
N ARG A 276 -14.91 2.81 14.43
CA ARG A 276 -15.08 4.13 15.05
C ARG A 276 -16.51 4.64 14.89
N PHE A 277 -17.07 4.53 13.68
CA PHE A 277 -18.42 4.95 13.34
C PHE A 277 -19.42 4.35 14.33
N TYR A 278 -19.48 3.01 14.45
CA TYR A 278 -20.41 2.35 15.38
C TYR A 278 -20.11 2.63 16.85
N SER A 279 -18.83 2.77 17.23
CA SER A 279 -18.44 3.06 18.61
C SER A 279 -19.00 4.39 19.09
N ILE A 280 -18.93 5.44 18.26
CA ILE A 280 -19.45 6.78 18.59
C ILE A 280 -20.99 6.76 18.72
N ARG A 281 -21.67 5.94 17.92
CA ARG A 281 -23.13 5.75 18.01
C ARG A 281 -23.56 4.77 19.13
N GLY A 282 -22.63 4.26 19.94
CA GLY A 282 -22.94 3.34 21.03
C GLY A 282 -23.31 1.91 20.59
N ASN A 283 -23.17 1.57 19.31
CA ASN A 283 -23.37 0.21 18.81
C ASN A 283 -22.10 -0.63 19.02
N GLU A 284 -21.86 -0.98 20.28
CA GLU A 284 -20.63 -1.67 20.71
C GLU A 284 -20.49 -3.08 20.11
N ALA A 285 -21.61 -3.75 19.78
CA ALA A 285 -21.59 -5.06 19.15
C ALA A 285 -20.95 -5.01 17.76
N GLU A 286 -21.38 -4.06 16.92
CA GLU A 286 -20.81 -3.83 15.59
C GLU A 286 -19.39 -3.29 15.69
N ALA A 287 -19.14 -2.31 16.56
CA ALA A 287 -17.79 -1.79 16.78
C ALA A 287 -16.80 -2.91 17.16
N ALA A 288 -17.19 -3.82 18.05
CA ALA A 288 -16.38 -4.97 18.44
C ALA A 288 -16.20 -5.99 17.30
N ARG A 289 -17.14 -6.12 16.37
CA ARG A 289 -17.02 -6.95 15.17
C ARG A 289 -15.93 -6.42 14.25
N TYR A 290 -15.97 -5.12 13.92
CA TYR A 290 -14.97 -4.49 13.05
C TYR A 290 -13.60 -4.40 13.71
N ARG A 291 -13.50 -4.08 15.02
CA ARG A 291 -12.23 -4.13 15.76
C ARG A 291 -11.58 -5.52 15.70
N ARG A 292 -12.36 -6.60 15.86
CA ARG A 292 -11.86 -7.99 15.69
C ARG A 292 -11.41 -8.29 14.26
N ALA A 293 -11.96 -7.62 13.27
CA ALA A 293 -11.53 -7.76 11.89
C ALA A 293 -10.20 -7.03 11.63
N VAL A 294 -10.08 -5.77 12.08
CA VAL A 294 -8.80 -5.01 12.05
C VAL A 294 -7.71 -5.79 12.77
N GLN A 295 -7.99 -6.34 13.96
CA GLN A 295 -7.01 -7.13 14.71
C GLN A 295 -6.53 -8.37 13.93
N ARG A 296 -7.41 -9.03 13.16
CA ARG A 296 -7.01 -10.17 12.33
C ARG A 296 -6.18 -9.76 11.14
N TYR A 297 -6.50 -8.62 10.51
CA TYR A 297 -5.66 -8.04 9.48
C TYR A 297 -4.26 -7.74 10.03
N ASN A 298 -4.19 -7.00 11.14
CA ASN A 298 -2.94 -6.66 11.82
C ASN A 298 -2.14 -7.91 12.21
N ASN A 299 -2.81 -8.93 12.76
CA ASN A 299 -2.16 -10.19 13.13
C ASN A 299 -1.58 -10.97 11.95
N ARG A 300 -2.01 -10.71 10.71
CA ARG A 300 -1.44 -11.29 9.49
C ARG A 300 -0.34 -10.41 8.89
N ASN A 301 -0.32 -9.11 9.20
CA ASN A 301 0.69 -8.18 8.71
C ASN A 301 2.03 -8.40 9.43
N PRO A 302 3.12 -8.79 8.71
CA PRO A 302 4.44 -8.95 9.31
C PRO A 302 4.96 -7.66 9.99
N TYR A 303 4.69 -6.49 9.41
CA TYR A 303 5.17 -5.19 9.92
C TYR A 303 4.46 -4.74 11.19
N TYR A 304 3.22 -5.18 11.39
CA TYR A 304 2.53 -4.97 12.65
C TYR A 304 3.27 -5.69 13.79
N HIS A 305 3.70 -6.93 13.57
CA HIS A 305 4.50 -7.65 14.57
C HIS A 305 5.89 -7.03 14.74
N TYR A 306 6.54 -6.59 13.66
CA TYR A 306 7.82 -5.89 13.76
C TYR A 306 7.71 -4.60 14.60
N MET A 307 6.68 -3.78 14.38
CA MET A 307 6.42 -2.59 15.18
C MET A 307 6.17 -2.92 16.66
N LEU A 308 5.36 -3.94 16.96
CA LEU A 308 5.15 -4.40 18.35
C LEU A 308 6.45 -4.89 18.98
N GLY A 309 7.31 -5.56 18.21
CA GLY A 309 8.65 -5.94 18.63
C GLY A 309 9.52 -4.73 18.98
N ASN A 310 9.50 -3.68 18.15
CA ASN A 310 10.24 -2.44 18.41
C ASN A 310 9.74 -1.73 19.68
N ILE A 311 8.41 -1.70 19.90
CA ILE A 311 7.83 -1.12 21.12
C ILE A 311 8.32 -1.89 22.34
N ALA A 312 8.18 -3.22 22.34
CA ALA A 312 8.62 -4.08 23.44
C ALA A 312 10.14 -3.97 23.69
N TYR A 313 10.95 -3.92 22.63
CA TYR A 313 12.40 -3.74 22.71
C TYR A 313 12.77 -2.40 23.38
N ASN A 314 12.09 -1.31 23.00
CA ASN A 314 12.29 0.01 23.62
C ASN A 314 11.85 0.04 25.09
N GLU A 315 10.86 -0.76 25.45
CA GLU A 315 10.40 -0.99 26.82
C GLU A 315 11.30 -1.97 27.60
N GLN A 316 12.37 -2.49 26.96
CA GLN A 316 13.30 -3.49 27.50
C GLN A 316 12.65 -4.85 27.83
N ASP A 317 11.44 -5.10 27.31
CA ASP A 317 10.80 -6.42 27.32
C ASP A 317 11.30 -7.23 26.12
N TYR A 318 12.53 -7.73 26.24
CA TYR A 318 13.24 -8.39 25.16
C TYR A 318 12.63 -9.76 24.81
N GLU A 319 12.01 -10.45 25.77
CA GLU A 319 11.27 -11.68 25.53
C GLU A 319 10.04 -11.44 24.64
N THR A 320 9.23 -10.42 24.95
CA THR A 320 8.09 -10.05 24.10
C THR A 320 8.55 -9.54 22.74
N ALA A 321 9.65 -8.79 22.69
CA ALA A 321 10.24 -8.32 21.44
C ALA A 321 10.64 -9.50 20.54
N GLN A 322 11.33 -10.50 21.10
CA GLN A 322 11.72 -11.72 20.41
C GLN A 322 10.51 -12.44 19.81
N GLU A 323 9.44 -12.65 20.58
CA GLU A 323 8.22 -13.30 20.09
C GLU A 323 7.63 -12.57 18.88
N HIS A 324 7.56 -11.24 18.96
CA HIS A 324 6.99 -10.40 17.92
C HIS A 324 7.87 -10.37 16.65
N TYR A 325 9.19 -10.26 16.77
CA TYR A 325 10.07 -10.36 15.60
C TYR A 325 10.00 -11.74 14.95
N GLN A 326 9.94 -12.82 15.73
CA GLN A 326 9.74 -14.17 15.19
C GLN A 326 8.41 -14.30 14.44
N ARG A 327 7.32 -13.69 14.97
CA ARG A 327 6.03 -13.63 14.27
C ARG A 327 6.14 -12.83 12.96
N ALA A 328 6.90 -11.73 12.93
CA ALA A 328 7.15 -10.97 11.71
C ALA A 328 7.85 -11.83 10.65
N ILE A 329 8.94 -12.52 11.04
CA ILE A 329 9.71 -13.44 10.18
C ILE A 329 8.86 -14.60 9.65
N GLN A 330 8.02 -15.20 10.49
CA GLN A 330 7.11 -16.27 10.06
C GLN A 330 6.19 -15.85 8.90
N ARG A 331 5.84 -14.55 8.83
CA ARG A 331 4.93 -13.98 7.83
C ARG A 331 5.67 -13.42 6.61
N ASN A 332 6.87 -12.87 6.79
CA ASN A 332 7.75 -12.51 5.70
C ASN A 332 9.21 -12.86 6.05
N ARG A 333 9.72 -13.91 5.38
CA ARG A 333 11.06 -14.47 5.62
C ARG A 333 12.18 -13.80 4.82
N LEU A 334 11.84 -12.87 3.94
CA LEU A 334 12.80 -12.22 3.05
C LEU A 334 13.07 -10.77 3.45
N GLU A 335 12.60 -10.35 4.63
CA GLU A 335 12.78 -9.00 5.13
C GLU A 335 14.00 -8.90 6.05
N PRO A 336 15.11 -8.28 5.62
CA PRO A 336 16.35 -8.28 6.39
C PRO A 336 16.24 -7.54 7.73
N ASP A 337 15.43 -6.48 7.79
CA ASP A 337 15.29 -5.66 8.99
C ASP A 337 14.68 -6.45 10.16
N PHE A 338 13.88 -7.48 9.87
CA PHE A 338 13.33 -8.35 10.91
C PHE A 338 14.40 -9.20 11.57
N TYR A 339 15.35 -9.71 10.77
CA TYR A 339 16.47 -10.51 11.27
C TYR A 339 17.47 -9.62 12.01
N LEU A 340 17.72 -8.41 11.52
CA LEU A 340 18.56 -7.44 12.24
C LEU A 340 17.97 -7.11 13.61
N ALA A 341 16.68 -6.77 13.70
CA ALA A 341 16.04 -6.45 14.97
C ALA A 341 15.98 -7.65 15.92
N LEU A 342 15.72 -8.86 15.40
CA LEU A 342 15.78 -10.08 16.19
C LEU A 342 17.20 -10.36 16.70
N GLY A 343 18.23 -10.17 15.86
CA GLY A 343 19.63 -10.30 16.26
C GLY A 343 20.00 -9.35 17.39
N LEU A 344 19.64 -8.06 17.25
CA LEU A 344 19.86 -7.08 18.32
C LEU A 344 19.18 -7.50 19.63
N THR A 345 17.98 -8.10 19.54
CA THR A 345 17.26 -8.64 20.70
C THR A 345 17.96 -9.85 21.32
N TYR A 346 18.49 -10.76 20.51
CA TYR A 346 19.29 -11.89 21.00
C TYR A 346 20.51 -11.44 21.79
N ARG A 347 21.19 -10.39 21.33
CA ARG A 347 22.34 -9.82 22.05
C ARG A 347 21.95 -9.28 23.42
N GLU A 348 20.82 -8.57 23.53
CA GLU A 348 20.32 -8.10 24.84
C GLU A 348 19.93 -9.26 25.78
N LEU A 349 19.48 -10.39 25.22
CA LEU A 349 19.16 -11.61 25.96
C LEU A 349 20.40 -12.48 26.26
N GLY A 350 21.62 -12.08 25.86
CA GLY A 350 22.85 -12.86 26.05
C GLY A 350 22.96 -14.10 25.16
N GLN A 351 22.23 -14.12 24.04
CA GLN A 351 22.13 -15.23 23.08
C GLN A 351 23.06 -14.96 21.88
N ASP A 352 24.37 -14.98 22.14
CA ASP A 352 25.40 -14.52 21.18
C ASP A 352 25.46 -15.37 19.89
N GLU A 353 25.20 -16.68 19.97
CA GLU A 353 25.19 -17.57 18.81
C GLU A 353 24.05 -17.22 17.86
N GLN A 354 22.83 -17.07 18.41
CA GLN A 354 21.65 -16.68 17.64
C GLN A 354 21.76 -15.26 17.08
N PHE A 355 22.46 -14.35 17.78
CA PHE A 355 22.78 -13.03 17.24
C PHE A 355 23.61 -13.12 15.96
N GLN A 356 24.69 -13.91 15.95
CA GLN A 356 25.53 -14.05 14.76
C GLN A 356 24.74 -14.65 13.59
N GLU A 357 23.98 -15.72 13.82
CA GLU A 357 23.13 -16.33 12.79
C GLU A 357 22.13 -15.32 12.19
N ALA A 358 21.46 -14.54 13.02
CA ALA A 358 20.48 -13.55 12.58
C ALA A 358 21.15 -12.38 11.84
N ALA A 359 22.34 -11.94 12.29
CA ALA A 359 23.11 -10.89 11.64
C ALA A 359 23.61 -11.32 10.26
N ASP A 360 24.18 -12.52 10.14
CA ASP A 360 24.67 -13.07 8.88
C ASP A 360 23.53 -13.24 7.87
N LEU A 361 22.37 -13.73 8.32
CA LEU A 361 21.20 -13.87 7.47
C LEU A 361 20.65 -12.51 7.03
N ALA A 362 20.65 -11.49 7.90
CA ALA A 362 20.25 -10.14 7.54
C ALA A 362 21.17 -9.56 6.45
N VAL A 363 22.49 -9.75 6.57
CA VAL A 363 23.46 -9.32 5.55
C VAL A 363 23.21 -10.06 4.23
N ALA A 364 23.09 -11.39 4.26
CA ALA A 364 22.85 -12.18 3.06
C ALA A 364 21.54 -11.80 2.36
N LEU A 365 20.46 -11.54 3.10
CA LEU A 365 19.19 -11.09 2.55
C LEU A 365 19.29 -9.66 1.99
N ARG A 366 20.07 -8.77 2.61
CA ARG A 366 20.36 -7.43 2.05
C ARG A 366 21.13 -7.54 0.75
N GLU A 367 22.19 -8.34 0.69
CA GLU A 367 22.97 -8.55 -0.53
C GLU A 367 22.13 -9.18 -1.65
N LEU A 368 21.29 -10.17 -1.32
CA LEU A 368 20.35 -10.75 -2.27
C LEU A 368 19.33 -9.72 -2.76
N GLY A 369 18.83 -8.90 -1.83
CA GLY A 369 18.04 -7.71 -2.10
C GLY A 369 18.77 -6.82 -3.09
N ASP A 370 19.96 -6.33 -2.76
CA ASP A 370 20.77 -5.41 -3.55
C ASP A 370 21.13 -5.93 -4.95
N GLN A 371 21.31 -7.24 -5.10
CA GLN A 371 21.53 -7.91 -6.39
C GLN A 371 20.27 -7.99 -7.26
N THR A 372 19.11 -8.18 -6.62
CA THR A 372 17.77 -8.24 -7.24
C THR A 372 17.19 -6.84 -7.48
N TYR A 373 17.60 -5.89 -6.64
CA TYR A 373 17.09 -4.55 -6.40
C TYR A 373 18.30 -3.64 -6.12
N ARG A 374 18.86 -2.98 -7.14
CA ARG A 374 19.91 -1.99 -6.89
C ARG A 374 19.28 -0.74 -6.30
N ALA A 375 19.37 -0.58 -4.98
CA ALA A 375 19.06 0.68 -4.32
C ALA A 375 20.02 1.74 -4.87
N SER A 376 19.55 2.61 -5.75
CA SER A 376 20.27 3.84 -6.01
C SER A 376 19.90 4.82 -4.91
N GLN A 377 20.88 5.62 -4.47
CA GLN A 377 20.62 6.87 -3.75
C GLN A 377 19.95 7.92 -4.66
N SER A 378 19.49 7.51 -5.86
CA SER A 378 18.89 8.33 -6.89
C SER A 378 17.38 8.05 -6.92
N ARG A 379 16.56 9.06 -7.23
CA ARG A 379 15.09 8.96 -7.28
C ARG A 379 14.59 8.05 -8.44
N VAL A 380 15.47 7.23 -9.02
CA VAL A 380 15.26 6.35 -10.18
C VAL A 380 15.96 5.02 -9.95
N ARG A 381 15.26 3.92 -10.18
CA ARG A 381 15.74 2.54 -10.04
C ARG A 381 15.58 1.77 -11.35
N ARG A 382 16.50 0.87 -11.67
CA ARG A 382 16.35 -0.11 -12.78
C ARG A 382 15.91 -1.44 -12.20
N VAL A 383 14.93 -2.08 -12.83
CA VAL A 383 14.30 -3.34 -12.38
C VAL A 383 14.35 -4.37 -13.51
N GLU A 384 14.83 -5.58 -13.22
CA GLU A 384 14.76 -6.70 -14.16
C GLU A 384 13.55 -7.58 -13.82
N THR A 385 12.61 -7.81 -14.74
CA THR A 385 11.33 -8.49 -14.42
C THR A 385 11.49 -9.95 -13.94
N ARG A 386 12.67 -10.55 -14.11
CA ARG A 386 13.00 -11.89 -13.58
C ARG A 386 13.33 -11.88 -12.08
N SER A 387 13.61 -10.70 -11.53
CA SER A 387 13.95 -10.46 -10.12
C SER A 387 12.73 -10.05 -9.28
N VAL A 388 11.59 -9.73 -9.93
CA VAL A 388 10.34 -9.35 -9.27
C VAL A 388 9.60 -10.59 -8.76
N LEU A 389 9.57 -10.76 -7.43
CA LEU A 389 8.73 -11.75 -6.76
C LEU A 389 7.26 -11.50 -7.09
N ARG A 390 6.66 -12.35 -7.92
CA ARG A 390 5.23 -12.31 -8.21
C ARG A 390 4.46 -12.85 -7.00
N ALA A 391 3.29 -12.29 -6.71
CA ALA A 391 2.38 -12.78 -5.66
C ALA A 391 2.02 -14.29 -5.78
N SER A 392 2.29 -14.92 -6.93
CA SER A 392 2.07 -16.34 -7.22
C SER A 392 3.31 -17.23 -7.11
N SER A 393 4.50 -16.74 -6.70
CA SER A 393 5.67 -17.61 -6.54
C SER A 393 5.49 -18.50 -5.31
N ALA A 394 5.03 -19.73 -5.56
CA ALA A 394 5.00 -20.82 -4.59
C ALA A 394 6.38 -20.97 -3.92
N GLY A 395 6.35 -21.12 -2.60
CA GLY A 395 7.52 -21.02 -1.73
C GLY A 395 8.75 -21.82 -2.19
N PHE A 396 9.91 -21.20 -2.01
CA PHE A 396 11.18 -21.92 -2.11
C PHE A 396 11.40 -22.72 -0.81
N SER A 397 11.43 -24.04 -0.95
CA SER A 397 12.07 -24.93 0.02
C SER A 397 13.58 -24.82 -0.15
N VAL A 398 14.28 -24.19 0.79
CA VAL A 398 15.73 -24.29 0.88
C VAL A 398 16.05 -25.64 1.52
N ARG A 399 16.65 -26.56 0.75
CA ARG A 399 17.42 -27.68 1.32
C ARG A 399 18.86 -27.25 1.34
N PHE A 400 19.44 -27.19 2.53
CA PHE A 400 20.86 -27.06 2.73
C PHE A 400 21.56 -28.29 2.16
N ILE A 401 22.60 -28.09 1.34
CA ILE A 401 23.59 -29.12 1.04
C ILE A 401 24.71 -28.87 2.04
N GLU A 402 25.12 -29.95 2.72
CA GLU A 402 26.00 -30.02 3.90
C GLU A 402 27.29 -29.19 3.83
#